data_AF-A0A9X2HY96-F1
#
_entry.id   AF-A0A9X2HY96-F1
#
_cell.length_a   1.000
_cell.length_b   1.000
_cell.length_c   1.000
_cell.angle_alpha   90.00
_cell.angle_beta   90.00
_cell.angle_gamma   90.00
#
_symmetry.space_group_name_H-M   'P 1'
#
loop_
_entity.id
_entity.type
_entity.pdbx_description
1 polymer ?
#
loop_
_entity_poly.entity_id
_entity_poly.type
_entity_poly.pdbx_seq_one_letter_code
_entity_poly.pdbx_strand_id
1 'polypeptide(L)'
;MIYIQESSLEHQLNVLERISAKSSFVLILWNYPKASKQIVPLIGGKLFNQGFEAVTEYFDNTVLMHSRPLAARPSLLSYLSRFKRELERSVDSICLYSERSKHWSACSIGHEGMCLVRDESFLEPLLAAGFNASIEAPDWW
;
A
#
# COMPACT_ATOMS: atom_id res chain seq x y z
N MET A 1 8.06 13.54 -3.47
CA MET A 1 7.52 12.31 -2.82
C MET A 1 7.26 12.65 -1.37
N ILE A 2 6.17 12.20 -0.78
CA ILE A 2 5.88 12.33 0.65
C ILE A 2 6.18 11.01 1.36
N TYR A 3 6.87 11.10 2.48
CA TYR A 3 7.24 10.03 3.40
C TYR A 3 6.42 10.18 4.68
N ILE A 4 5.77 9.10 5.10
CA ILE A 4 4.89 9.11 6.26
C ILE A 4 5.30 7.97 7.19
N GLN A 5 5.78 8.30 8.39
CA GLN A 5 6.24 7.32 9.36
C GLN A 5 5.06 6.82 10.21
N GLU A 6 4.61 5.59 9.94
CA GLU A 6 3.50 4.94 10.64
C GLU A 6 3.82 3.46 10.86
N SER A 7 4.17 3.10 12.10
CA SER A 7 4.57 1.73 12.46
C SER A 7 3.40 0.76 12.60
N SER A 8 2.17 1.27 12.74
CA SER A 8 0.97 0.44 12.84
C SER A 8 0.32 0.25 11.48
N LEU A 9 0.11 -1.01 11.07
CA LEU A 9 -0.67 -1.32 9.87
C LEU A 9 -2.03 -0.63 9.85
N GLU A 10 -2.68 -0.48 11.01
CA GLU A 10 -3.97 0.22 11.10
C GLU A 10 -3.84 1.69 10.69
N HIS A 11 -2.81 2.38 11.17
CA HIS A 11 -2.57 3.77 10.78
C HIS A 11 -2.14 3.89 9.32
N GLN A 12 -1.33 2.95 8.83
CA GLN A 12 -0.98 2.87 7.41
C GLN A 12 -2.22 2.73 6.53
N LEU A 13 -3.16 1.85 6.92
CA LEU A 13 -4.43 1.70 6.21
C LEU A 13 -5.27 2.98 6.28
N ASN A 14 -5.25 3.71 7.40
CA ASN A 14 -5.94 5.01 7.53
C ASN A 14 -5.35 6.07 6.59
N VAL A 15 -4.03 6.07 6.36
CA VAL A 15 -3.39 6.94 5.35
C VAL A 15 -3.94 6.62 3.96
N LEU A 16 -3.97 5.35 3.58
CA LEU A 16 -4.51 4.92 2.28
C LEU A 16 -6.01 5.22 2.15
N GLU A 17 -6.78 5.10 3.24
CA GLU A 17 -8.20 5.45 3.26
C GLU A 17 -8.40 6.94 2.99
N ARG A 18 -7.61 7.79 3.64
CA ARG A 18 -7.68 9.23 3.47
C ARG A 18 -7.35 9.67 2.04
N ILE A 19 -6.35 9.04 1.42
CA ILE A 19 -5.96 9.32 0.03
C ILE A 19 -7.04 8.83 -0.92
N SER A 20 -7.53 7.59 -0.72
CA SER A 20 -8.55 7.01 -1.58
C SER A 20 -9.92 7.69 -1.50
N ALA A 21 -10.18 8.47 -0.46
CA ALA A 21 -11.39 9.29 -0.37
C ALA A 21 -11.43 10.48 -1.35
N LYS A 22 -10.28 10.87 -1.95
CA LYS A 22 -10.20 12.05 -2.84
C LYS A 22 -10.48 11.75 -4.31
N SER A 23 -10.18 10.54 -4.75
CA SER A 23 -10.28 10.12 -6.15
C SER A 23 -10.57 8.63 -6.24
N SER A 24 -10.97 8.16 -7.41
CA SER A 24 -11.09 6.71 -7.63
C SER A 24 -9.72 6.07 -7.77
N PHE A 25 -9.43 5.10 -6.91
CA PHE A 25 -8.21 4.29 -6.96
C PHE A 25 -8.53 2.81 -7.05
N VAL A 26 -7.53 2.08 -7.50
CA VAL A 26 -7.44 0.64 -7.47
C VAL A 26 -6.45 0.26 -6.38
N LEU A 27 -6.87 -0.66 -5.50
CA LEU A 27 -6.05 -1.25 -4.46
C LEU A 27 -5.41 -2.55 -4.98
N ILE A 28 -4.12 -2.69 -4.73
CA ILE A 28 -3.33 -3.90 -5.02
C ILE A 28 -2.48 -4.24 -3.80
N LEU A 29 -2.48 -5.50 -3.41
CA LEU A 29 -1.62 -6.03 -2.35
C LEU A 29 -0.48 -6.81 -3.00
N TRP A 30 0.73 -6.31 -2.84
CA TRP A 30 1.96 -7.00 -3.21
C TRP A 30 2.34 -7.97 -2.09
N ASN A 31 2.63 -9.20 -2.45
CA ASN A 31 2.93 -10.26 -1.51
C ASN A 31 4.43 -10.48 -1.47
N TYR A 32 4.95 -10.85 -0.30
CA TYR A 32 6.34 -11.26 -0.19
C TYR A 32 6.65 -12.40 -1.17
N PRO A 33 7.89 -12.51 -1.67
CA PRO A 33 8.27 -13.47 -2.71
C PRO A 33 7.88 -14.94 -2.47
N LYS A 34 7.85 -15.38 -1.19
CA LYS A 34 7.54 -16.76 -0.82
C LYS A 34 6.04 -17.02 -0.62
N ALA A 35 5.20 -15.99 -0.68
CA ALA A 35 3.76 -16.14 -0.57
C ALA A 35 3.22 -16.78 -1.85
N SER A 36 2.63 -17.98 -1.74
CA SER A 36 2.09 -18.71 -2.89
C SER A 36 0.60 -18.48 -3.13
N LYS A 37 -0.11 -17.88 -2.16
CA LYS A 37 -1.56 -17.67 -2.19
C LYS A 37 -1.92 -16.41 -1.42
N GLN A 38 -2.96 -15.72 -1.87
CA GLN A 38 -3.57 -14.65 -1.10
C GLN A 38 -4.41 -15.25 0.04
N ILE A 39 -4.16 -14.79 1.26
CA ILE A 39 -4.78 -15.35 2.47
C ILE A 39 -5.98 -14.53 2.97
N VAL A 40 -6.21 -13.35 2.40
CA VAL A 40 -7.40 -12.55 2.69
C VAL A 40 -8.59 -13.03 1.82
N PRO A 41 -9.67 -13.56 2.41
CA PRO A 41 -10.75 -14.25 1.67
C PRO A 41 -11.38 -13.46 0.52
N LEU A 42 -11.62 -12.15 0.69
CA LEU A 42 -12.29 -11.30 -0.32
C LEU A 42 -11.38 -10.86 -1.47
N ILE A 43 -10.07 -10.98 -1.30
CA ILE A 43 -9.11 -10.57 -2.32
C ILE A 43 -9.00 -11.65 -3.41
N GLY A 44 -9.33 -12.90 -3.07
CA GLY A 44 -9.32 -14.03 -3.99
C GLY A 44 -7.93 -14.66 -4.08
N GLY A 45 -7.87 -15.99 -4.25
CA GLY A 45 -6.64 -16.77 -4.05
C GLY A 45 -5.58 -16.69 -5.16
N LYS A 46 -5.93 -16.21 -6.36
CA LYS A 46 -5.02 -16.14 -7.50
C LYS A 46 -4.12 -14.91 -7.40
N LEU A 47 -2.81 -15.13 -7.61
CA LEU A 47 -1.81 -14.09 -7.67
C LEU A 47 -1.36 -13.83 -9.12
N PHE A 48 -0.82 -12.64 -9.37
CA PHE A 48 -0.36 -12.14 -10.66
C PHE A 48 1.02 -11.50 -10.51
N ASN A 49 1.84 -11.47 -11.55
CA ASN A 49 3.22 -10.97 -11.47
C ASN A 49 3.54 -9.92 -12.55
N GLN A 50 2.51 -9.32 -13.16
CA GLN A 50 2.66 -8.39 -14.27
C GLN A 50 1.49 -7.40 -14.30
N GLY A 51 1.73 -6.23 -14.90
CA GLY A 51 0.69 -5.26 -15.23
C GLY A 51 0.65 -4.06 -14.29
N PHE A 52 1.38 -4.09 -13.17
CA PHE A 52 1.51 -2.98 -12.23
C PHE A 52 2.97 -2.84 -11.77
N GLU A 53 3.39 -1.61 -11.53
CA GLU A 53 4.70 -1.26 -10.97
C GLU A 53 4.74 -1.63 -9.48
N ALA A 54 5.67 -2.47 -9.06
CA ALA A 54 5.91 -2.75 -7.65
C ALA A 54 6.57 -1.56 -6.95
N VAL A 55 6.38 -1.43 -5.64
CA VAL A 55 7.04 -0.39 -4.84
C VAL A 55 8.41 -0.85 -4.37
N THR A 56 8.51 -2.10 -3.96
CA THR A 56 9.73 -2.70 -3.43
C THR A 56 10.49 -3.42 -4.53
N GLU A 57 11.77 -3.10 -4.69
CA GLU A 57 12.69 -3.81 -5.57
C GLU A 57 13.63 -4.68 -4.73
N TYR A 58 13.81 -5.95 -5.14
CA TYR A 58 14.69 -6.90 -4.48
C TYR A 58 15.98 -7.07 -5.30
N PHE A 59 17.14 -7.03 -4.63
CA PHE A 59 18.47 -7.07 -5.27
C PHE A 59 18.74 -8.34 -6.11
N ASP A 60 18.00 -9.42 -5.87
CA ASP A 60 18.13 -10.70 -6.57
C ASP A 60 17.22 -10.82 -7.80
N ASN A 61 16.65 -9.71 -8.28
CA ASN A 61 15.66 -9.67 -9.37
C ASN A 61 14.40 -10.49 -9.10
N THR A 62 14.07 -10.72 -7.82
CA THR A 62 12.84 -11.40 -7.46
C THR A 62 11.62 -10.65 -7.97
N VAL A 63 10.77 -11.35 -8.71
CA VAL A 63 9.51 -10.80 -9.23
C VAL A 63 8.42 -10.99 -8.18
N LEU A 64 7.93 -9.88 -7.62
CA LEU A 64 6.83 -9.90 -6.67
C LEU A 64 5.52 -10.30 -7.33
N MET A 65 4.66 -10.94 -6.53
CA MET A 65 3.32 -11.32 -6.94
C MET A 65 2.28 -10.47 -6.21
N HIS A 66 1.24 -10.05 -6.90
CA HIS A 66 0.20 -9.20 -6.36
C HIS A 66 -1.19 -9.81 -6.49
N SER A 67 -2.12 -9.28 -5.69
CA SER A 67 -3.54 -9.61 -5.77
C SER A 67 -4.15 -9.16 -7.09
N ARG A 68 -5.37 -9.65 -7.39
CA ARG A 68 -6.19 -8.97 -8.39
C ARG A 68 -6.41 -7.49 -7.99
N PRO A 69 -6.63 -6.58 -8.95
CA PRO A 69 -6.99 -5.21 -8.64
C PRO A 69 -8.39 -5.15 -8.04
N LEU A 70 -8.56 -4.33 -7.01
CA LEU A 70 -9.82 -4.10 -6.31
C LEU A 70 -10.14 -2.61 -6.29
N ALA A 71 -11.41 -2.21 -6.32
CA ALA A 71 -11.75 -0.82 -6.09
C ALA A 71 -11.35 -0.41 -4.66
N ALA A 72 -10.54 0.63 -4.52
CA ALA A 72 -10.15 1.16 -3.22
C ALA A 72 -11.34 1.88 -2.59
N ARG A 73 -12.02 1.21 -1.67
CA ARG A 73 -13.15 1.75 -0.92
C ARG A 73 -12.80 1.79 0.56
N PRO A 74 -13.27 2.79 1.33
CA PRO A 74 -13.14 2.82 2.79
C PRO A 74 -13.50 1.49 3.46
N SER A 75 -14.61 0.88 3.04
CA SER A 75 -15.07 -0.42 3.57
C SER A 75 -14.10 -1.57 3.29
N LEU A 76 -13.35 -1.55 2.19
CA LEU A 76 -12.35 -2.57 1.88
C LEU A 76 -11.14 -2.39 2.80
N LEU A 77 -10.63 -1.17 2.97
CA LEU A 77 -9.48 -0.90 3.83
C LEU A 77 -9.79 -1.21 5.30
N SER A 78 -10.99 -0.83 5.78
CA SER A 78 -11.49 -1.23 7.10
C SER A 78 -11.68 -2.76 7.23
N TYR A 79 -11.98 -3.46 6.14
CA TYR A 79 -12.03 -4.92 6.15
C TYR A 79 -10.63 -5.55 6.28
N LEU A 80 -9.61 -4.97 5.63
CA LEU A 80 -8.23 -5.45 5.69
C LEU A 80 -7.66 -5.41 7.11
N SER A 81 -7.98 -4.39 7.90
CA SER A 81 -7.46 -4.26 9.27
C SER A 81 -7.80 -5.46 10.17
N ARG A 82 -8.87 -6.21 9.84
CA ARG A 82 -9.27 -7.44 10.54
C ARG A 82 -8.33 -8.61 10.31
N PHE A 83 -7.48 -8.53 9.29
CA PHE A 83 -6.52 -9.56 8.88
C PHE A 83 -5.08 -9.10 9.15
N LYS A 84 -4.87 -8.28 10.19
CA LYS A 84 -3.56 -7.66 10.48
C LYS A 84 -2.41 -8.68 10.46
N ARG A 85 -2.55 -9.78 11.21
CA ARG A 85 -1.49 -10.79 11.33
C ARG A 85 -1.19 -11.49 10.01
N GLU A 86 -2.22 -11.74 9.23
CA GLU A 86 -2.12 -12.33 7.89
C GLU A 86 -1.39 -11.37 6.95
N LEU A 87 -1.81 -10.10 6.91
CA LEU A 87 -1.20 -9.08 6.08
C LEU A 87 0.28 -8.90 6.42
N GLU A 88 0.62 -8.70 7.69
CA GLU A 88 2.01 -8.53 8.14
C GLU A 88 2.93 -9.71 7.74
N ARG A 89 2.39 -10.93 7.64
CA ARG A 89 3.18 -12.14 7.30
C ARG A 89 3.29 -12.42 5.82
N SER A 90 2.40 -11.87 5.00
CA SER A 90 2.26 -12.29 3.60
C SER A 90 2.31 -11.14 2.60
N VAL A 91 2.08 -9.91 3.04
CA VAL A 91 1.97 -8.72 2.21
C VAL A 91 3.17 -7.83 2.46
N ASP A 92 3.92 -7.61 1.39
CA ASP A 92 5.06 -6.70 1.34
C ASP A 92 4.57 -5.26 1.43
N SER A 93 3.60 -4.93 0.57
CA SER A 93 3.10 -3.57 0.44
C SER A 93 1.64 -3.52 -0.05
N ILE A 94 0.90 -2.51 0.39
CA ILE A 94 -0.50 -2.27 0.04
C ILE A 94 -0.58 -0.93 -0.69
N CYS A 95 -0.87 -0.98 -1.99
CA CYS A 95 -0.70 0.19 -2.85
C CYS A 95 -2.00 0.60 -3.55
N LEU A 96 -2.14 1.91 -3.72
CA LEU A 96 -3.17 2.58 -4.51
C LEU A 96 -2.61 2.96 -5.87
N TYR A 97 -3.38 2.69 -6.91
CA TYR A 97 -3.10 3.04 -8.30
C TYR A 97 -4.28 3.85 -8.85
N SER A 98 -4.03 4.93 -9.58
CA SER A 98 -5.09 5.57 -10.35
C SER A 98 -5.69 4.59 -11.36
N GLU A 99 -7.01 4.61 -11.58
CA GLU A 99 -7.73 3.58 -12.38
C GLU A 99 -7.17 3.31 -13.79
N ARG A 100 -6.42 4.26 -14.37
CA ARG A 100 -5.83 4.17 -15.73
C ARG A 100 -4.31 4.13 -15.72
N SER A 101 -3.70 4.02 -14.54
CA SER A 101 -2.26 4.02 -14.35
C SER A 101 -1.79 2.67 -13.86
N LYS A 102 -0.64 2.25 -14.38
CA LYS A 102 0.12 1.11 -13.83
C LYS A 102 1.13 1.54 -12.77
N HIS A 103 1.26 2.84 -12.56
CA HIS A 103 2.11 3.45 -11.57
C HIS A 103 1.32 3.69 -10.29
N TRP A 104 1.93 3.33 -9.16
CA TRP A 104 1.32 3.56 -7.85
C TRP A 104 1.30 5.06 -7.54
N SER A 105 0.29 5.47 -6.78
CA SER A 105 0.07 6.85 -6.33
C SER A 105 0.39 7.00 -4.85
N ALA A 106 0.03 6.00 -4.05
CA ALA A 106 0.37 5.90 -2.64
C ALA A 106 0.55 4.43 -2.26
N CYS A 107 1.36 4.13 -1.27
CA CYS A 107 1.53 2.77 -0.79
C CYS A 107 1.97 2.71 0.66
N SER A 108 1.53 1.67 1.39
CA SER A 108 2.10 1.30 2.68
C SER A 108 3.11 0.16 2.52
N ILE A 109 4.22 0.25 3.23
CA ILE A 109 5.29 -0.75 3.27
C ILE A 109 5.39 -1.21 4.72
N GLY A 110 4.73 -2.33 5.00
CA GLY A 110 4.43 -2.73 6.37
C GLY A 110 5.67 -2.96 7.23
N HIS A 111 6.66 -3.66 6.67
CA HIS A 111 7.90 -4.02 7.37
C HIS A 111 8.80 -2.81 7.66
N GLU A 112 8.72 -1.75 6.86
CA GLU A 112 9.48 -0.52 7.08
C GLU A 112 8.75 0.48 8.00
N GLY A 113 7.47 0.25 8.31
CA GLY A 113 6.68 1.22 9.07
C GLY A 113 6.44 2.52 8.30
N MET A 114 6.31 2.44 6.98
CA MET A 114 6.25 3.62 6.10
C MET A 114 5.02 3.62 5.21
N CYS A 115 4.51 4.81 4.92
CA CYS A 115 3.70 5.07 3.73
C CYS A 115 4.41 6.07 2.83
N LEU A 116 4.32 5.84 1.52
CA LEU A 116 4.85 6.71 0.47
C LEU A 116 3.70 7.26 -0.36
N VAL A 117 3.76 8.55 -0.72
CA VAL A 117 2.78 9.19 -1.60
C VAL A 117 3.50 10.01 -2.66
N ARG A 118 3.24 9.75 -3.95
CA ARG A 118 3.98 10.42 -5.04
C ARG A 118 3.59 11.88 -5.21
N ASP A 119 2.32 12.19 -5.03
CA ASP A 119 1.76 13.51 -5.27
C ASP A 119 1.89 14.39 -4.02
N GLU A 120 2.73 15.42 -4.11
CA GLU A 120 3.04 16.34 -3.02
C GLU A 120 1.83 17.22 -2.62
N SER A 121 0.79 17.31 -3.46
CA SER A 121 -0.44 18.03 -3.11
C SER A 121 -1.19 17.40 -1.92
N PHE A 122 -0.83 16.17 -1.53
CA PHE A 122 -1.36 15.52 -0.33
C PHE A 122 -0.69 15.94 0.98
N LEU A 123 0.44 16.67 0.94
CA LEU A 123 1.22 16.97 2.15
C LEU A 123 0.40 17.72 3.20
N GLU A 124 -0.15 18.89 2.84
CA GLU A 124 -0.96 19.71 3.74
C GLU A 124 -2.21 18.95 4.26
N PRO A 125 -3.01 18.26 3.40
CA PRO A 125 -4.10 17.41 3.87
C PRO A 125 -3.71 16.30 4.86
N LEU A 126 -2.52 15.73 4.73
CA LEU A 126 -2.01 14.66 5.59
C LEU A 126 -1.53 15.22 6.94
N LEU A 127 -0.77 16.32 6.91
CA LEU A 127 -0.36 17.05 8.13
C LEU A 127 -1.59 17.52 8.92
N ALA A 128 -2.59 18.09 8.24
CA ALA A 128 -3.84 18.52 8.86
C ALA A 128 -4.67 17.35 9.44
N ALA A 129 -4.44 16.12 8.96
CA ALA A 129 -5.06 14.92 9.52
C ALA A 129 -4.27 14.32 10.71
N GLY A 130 -3.11 14.90 11.06
CA GLY A 130 -2.28 14.49 12.19
C GLY A 130 -1.23 13.43 11.86
N PHE A 131 -0.99 13.14 10.57
CA PHE A 131 0.05 12.19 10.17
C PHE A 131 1.44 12.81 10.23
N ASN A 132 2.45 12.01 10.58
CA ASN A 132 3.85 12.41 10.53
C ASN A 132 4.39 12.34 9.09
N ALA A 133 4.03 13.33 8.28
CA ALA A 133 4.36 13.42 6.85
C ALA A 133 5.49 14.41 6.58
N SER A 134 6.39 14.08 5.65
CA SER A 134 7.50 14.93 5.21
C SER A 134 7.80 14.74 3.72
N ILE A 135 8.37 15.73 3.05
CA ILE A 135 8.94 15.57 1.70
C ILE A 135 10.40 15.12 1.73
N GLU A 136 11.01 15.11 2.92
CA GLU A 136 12.35 14.60 3.15
C GLU A 136 12.25 13.15 3.62
N ALA A 137 13.01 12.27 2.98
CA ALA A 137 13.15 10.89 3.45
C ALA A 137 13.79 10.89 4.84
N PRO A 138 13.38 10.00 5.76
CA PRO A 138 14.06 9.88 7.02
C PRO A 138 15.46 9.29 6.82
N ASP A 139 16.43 9.65 7.67
CA ASP A 139 17.86 9.28 7.51
C ASP A 139 18.14 7.76 7.42
N TRP A 140 17.21 6.94 7.88
CA TRP A 140 17.31 5.47 7.90
C TRP A 140 16.70 4.79 6.68
N TRP A 141 16.03 5.55 5.80
CA TRP A 141 15.40 5.07 4.55
C TRP A 141 16.40 4.96 3.41
#